data_AF-A0A938R5U9-F1
#
_entry.id   AF-A0A938R5U9-F1
#
_cell.length_a   1.000
_cell.length_b   1.000
_cell.length_c   1.000
_cell.angle_alpha   90.00
_cell.angle_beta   90.00
_cell.angle_gamma   90.00
#
_symmetry.space_group_name_H-M   'P 1'
#
loop_
_entity.id
_entity.type
_entity.pdbx_description
1 polymer ?
#
loop_
_entity_poly.entity_id
_entity_poly.type
_entity_poly.pdbx_seq_one_letter_code
_entity_poly.pdbx_strand_id
1 'polypeptide(L)'
;MNVTIRPWGKSDLTAIQGITWQSWVSTYSSFIPESDLKSYFDIHYSEQSLLNMFDHPLMQGYIAESEGRITGFIRLVFNQDENRIYFPSLHIIREFQGQGMGTKLIEAAEGYATNKGLKELWVGVIVRNRKAFPFYRKIGFIFVKEEPFTMGKTTVSHLIGLKKIGMSPPLSQKAWVAFDRSKNLSRLCLDLLSAQKKTWQDLQKGYELLKQIQERTLSCSGFSVRLQYNPGRIRSSMAEVSREKIDERPCFLCLGHLPESQKGILYKNDFLILCNPMPVFHSHFTISHLDHRHQAIAEHIGAFLQLAADHGKGWIVLYNGPRCGASAPDHLHFQIAPSGQMPIEREILEKKRLLLVKQVEGVLLYRIRDLGREVILLEGEESSAVESAFKKYLNGLKKVLKIDIEPMINIIGLYQGTKFHLLIFPRQKHRPDAFFKEGEDRMVISPGVIDMGGLLITPMERDFKRLNQSVVESIYKEVSLEGIMVEKALVAMG
;
A
#
# COMPACT_ATOMS: atom_id res chain seq x y z
N MET A 1 -22.83 -7.24 -30.28
CA MET A 1 -21.81 -6.70 -31.20
C MET A 1 -20.84 -7.81 -31.57
N ASN A 2 -20.68 -8.07 -32.87
CA ASN A 2 -19.66 -9.00 -33.35
C ASN A 2 -18.31 -8.27 -33.34
N VAL A 3 -17.38 -8.77 -32.52
CA VAL A 3 -16.01 -8.28 -32.44
C VAL A 3 -15.10 -9.37 -32.97
N THR A 4 -14.32 -9.05 -33.99
CA THR A 4 -13.34 -9.93 -34.61
C THR A 4 -11.95 -9.51 -34.14
N ILE A 5 -11.13 -10.49 -33.74
CA ILE A 5 -9.71 -10.27 -33.45
C ILE A 5 -8.90 -10.92 -34.57
N ARG A 6 -7.97 -10.18 -35.17
CA ARG A 6 -7.08 -10.69 -36.22
C ARG A 6 -5.65 -10.16 -36.06
N PRO A 7 -4.63 -10.83 -36.59
CA PRO A 7 -3.29 -10.25 -36.69
C PRO A 7 -3.32 -8.90 -37.43
N TRP A 8 -2.42 -8.00 -37.07
CA TRP A 8 -2.26 -6.73 -37.78
C TRP A 8 -1.73 -6.93 -39.21
N GLY A 9 -2.00 -5.98 -40.09
CA GLY A 9 -1.46 -5.85 -41.43
C GLY A 9 -0.85 -4.47 -41.66
N LYS A 10 -0.06 -4.31 -42.73
CA LYS A 10 0.58 -3.02 -43.07
C LYS A 10 -0.44 -1.89 -43.26
N SER A 11 -1.64 -2.20 -43.79
CA SER A 11 -2.74 -1.25 -43.93
C SER A 11 -3.28 -0.71 -42.61
N ASP A 12 -3.04 -1.40 -41.49
CA ASP A 12 -3.56 -0.99 -40.18
C ASP A 12 -2.66 0.03 -39.47
N LEU A 13 -1.41 0.22 -39.94
CA LEU A 13 -0.40 1.03 -39.25
C LEU A 13 -0.83 2.49 -39.08
N THR A 14 -1.52 3.06 -40.07
CA THR A 14 -2.07 4.42 -39.97
C THR A 14 -3.12 4.52 -38.86
N ALA A 15 -4.00 3.52 -38.74
CA ALA A 15 -5.00 3.48 -37.68
C ALA A 15 -4.35 3.29 -36.29
N ILE A 16 -3.36 2.40 -36.19
CA ILE A 16 -2.58 2.19 -34.96
C ILE A 16 -1.93 3.51 -34.50
N GLN A 17 -1.32 4.25 -35.43
CA GLN A 17 -0.71 5.55 -35.15
C GLN A 17 -1.73 6.53 -34.57
N GLY A 18 -2.87 6.70 -35.25
CA GLY A 18 -3.94 7.62 -34.81
C GLY A 18 -4.53 7.24 -33.45
N ILE A 19 -4.85 5.97 -33.24
CA ILE A 19 -5.41 5.46 -31.97
C ILE A 19 -4.42 5.67 -30.82
N THR A 20 -3.13 5.41 -31.06
CA THR A 20 -2.09 5.59 -30.05
C THR A 20 -2.01 7.05 -29.60
N TRP A 21 -1.92 8.00 -30.55
CA TRP A 21 -1.84 9.43 -30.23
C TRP A 21 -3.04 9.90 -29.41
N GLN A 22 -4.26 9.60 -29.89
CA GLN A 22 -5.49 9.97 -29.19
C GLN A 22 -5.55 9.38 -27.78
N SER A 23 -5.13 8.12 -27.61
CA SER A 23 -5.09 7.47 -26.32
C SER A 23 -4.07 8.10 -25.37
N TRP A 24 -2.88 8.46 -25.85
CA TRP A 24 -1.83 9.06 -25.02
C TRP A 24 -2.21 10.45 -24.55
N VAL A 25 -2.71 11.30 -25.46
CA VAL A 25 -3.20 12.64 -25.09
C VAL A 25 -4.31 12.54 -24.03
N SER A 26 -5.30 11.67 -24.26
CA SER A 26 -6.41 11.49 -23.32
C SER A 26 -5.97 10.94 -21.95
N THR A 27 -4.95 10.08 -21.91
CA THR A 27 -4.54 9.37 -20.68
C THR A 27 -3.46 10.10 -19.90
N TYR A 28 -2.52 10.77 -20.58
CA TYR A 28 -1.26 11.23 -19.99
C TYR A 28 -1.10 12.76 -19.95
N SER A 29 -1.86 13.53 -20.72
CA SER A 29 -1.69 15.00 -20.79
C SER A 29 -1.93 15.73 -19.46
N SER A 30 -2.56 15.11 -18.47
CA SER A 30 -2.71 15.69 -17.13
C SER A 30 -1.43 15.66 -16.29
N PHE A 31 -0.40 14.92 -16.70
CA PHE A 31 0.85 14.78 -15.95
C PHE A 31 2.13 14.59 -16.77
N ILE A 32 2.05 14.43 -18.09
CA ILE A 32 3.19 14.46 -19.01
C ILE A 32 2.96 15.63 -19.97
N PRO A 33 3.91 16.57 -20.10
CA PRO A 33 3.82 17.67 -21.06
C PRO A 33 3.58 17.17 -22.48
N GLU A 34 2.75 17.86 -23.24
CA GLU A 34 2.43 17.50 -24.62
C GLU A 34 3.69 17.44 -25.51
N SER A 35 4.66 18.32 -25.27
CA SER A 35 5.95 18.31 -25.98
C SER A 35 6.74 17.02 -25.77
N ASP A 36 6.74 16.48 -24.56
CA ASP A 36 7.40 15.21 -24.22
C ASP A 36 6.65 14.02 -24.81
N LEU A 37 5.31 14.03 -24.75
CA LEU A 37 4.47 13.03 -25.40
C LEU A 37 4.70 13.01 -26.92
N LYS A 38 4.70 14.19 -27.55
CA LYS A 38 4.88 14.37 -29.00
C LYS A 38 6.27 13.94 -29.44
N SER A 39 7.31 14.37 -28.73
CA SER A 39 8.69 13.97 -29.02
C SER A 39 8.87 12.45 -28.97
N TYR A 40 8.35 11.80 -27.91
CA TYR A 40 8.42 10.36 -27.79
C TYR A 40 7.58 9.65 -28.87
N PHE A 41 6.39 10.18 -29.18
CA PHE A 41 5.50 9.64 -30.20
C PHE A 41 6.14 9.70 -31.60
N ASP A 42 6.74 10.83 -31.97
CA ASP A 42 7.35 11.01 -33.29
C ASP A 42 8.57 10.11 -33.49
N ILE A 43 9.30 9.79 -32.42
CA ILE A 43 10.41 8.83 -32.47
C ILE A 43 9.87 7.40 -32.61
N HIS A 44 8.94 7.00 -31.75
CA HIS A 44 8.54 5.60 -31.61
C HIS A 44 7.38 5.16 -32.50
N TYR A 45 6.57 6.09 -33.00
CA TYR A 45 5.37 5.83 -33.80
C TYR A 45 5.36 6.61 -35.13
N SER A 46 6.53 7.02 -35.65
CA SER A 46 6.64 7.42 -37.05
C SER A 46 6.22 6.29 -37.99
N GLU A 47 5.86 6.62 -39.23
CA GLU A 47 5.54 5.61 -40.25
C GLU A 47 6.67 4.58 -40.40
N GLN A 48 7.93 5.03 -40.48
CA GLN A 48 9.09 4.16 -40.57
C GLN A 48 9.25 3.28 -39.33
N SER A 49 9.05 3.84 -38.13
CA SER A 49 9.13 3.07 -36.88
C SER A 49 8.04 1.99 -36.82
N LEU A 50 6.81 2.30 -37.27
CA LEU A 50 5.71 1.33 -37.34
C LEU A 50 5.95 0.23 -38.37
N LEU A 51 6.50 0.56 -39.53
CA LEU A 51 6.91 -0.43 -40.53
C LEU A 51 8.01 -1.34 -39.97
N ASN A 52 9.05 -0.77 -39.35
CA ASN A 52 10.12 -1.53 -38.72
C ASN A 52 9.59 -2.46 -37.62
N MET A 53 8.64 -1.98 -36.79
CA MET A 53 8.00 -2.81 -35.77
C MET A 53 7.16 -3.93 -36.36
N PHE A 54 6.44 -3.67 -37.45
CA PHE A 54 5.63 -4.67 -38.13
C PHE A 54 6.49 -5.79 -38.73
N ASP A 55 7.62 -5.44 -39.34
CA ASP A 55 8.53 -6.39 -39.98
C ASP A 55 9.48 -7.08 -38.96
N HIS A 56 9.46 -6.69 -37.68
CA HIS A 56 10.36 -7.23 -36.66
C HIS A 56 9.92 -8.61 -36.15
N PRO A 57 10.78 -9.65 -36.18
CA PRO A 57 10.39 -11.05 -35.88
C PRO A 57 10.02 -11.30 -34.40
N LEU A 58 10.46 -10.42 -33.50
CA LEU A 58 10.11 -10.46 -32.08
C LEU A 58 8.89 -9.62 -31.73
N MET A 59 8.25 -8.98 -32.70
CA MET A 59 7.05 -8.19 -32.48
C MET A 59 5.85 -8.85 -33.14
N GLN A 60 4.70 -8.71 -32.50
CA GLN A 60 3.43 -9.20 -33.01
C GLN A 60 2.35 -8.19 -32.62
N GLY A 61 1.30 -8.06 -33.43
CA GLY A 61 0.13 -7.30 -33.03
C GLY A 61 -1.17 -7.95 -33.49
N TYR A 62 -2.22 -7.56 -32.79
CA TYR A 62 -3.59 -7.95 -33.10
C TYR A 62 -4.49 -6.71 -33.11
N ILE A 63 -5.43 -6.71 -34.04
CA ILE A 63 -6.44 -5.68 -34.24
C ILE A 63 -7.78 -6.21 -33.72
N ALA A 64 -8.52 -5.35 -33.04
CA ALA A 64 -9.93 -5.54 -32.77
C ALA A 64 -10.75 -4.77 -33.82
N GLU A 65 -11.67 -5.47 -34.46
CA GLU A 65 -12.59 -4.90 -35.42
C GLU A 65 -14.04 -5.10 -34.98
N SER A 66 -14.85 -4.07 -35.15
CA SER A 66 -16.30 -4.16 -35.02
C SER A 66 -16.96 -3.26 -36.03
N GLU A 67 -18.06 -3.75 -36.64
CA GLU A 67 -18.81 -2.99 -37.65
C GLU A 67 -17.93 -2.49 -38.81
N GLY A 68 -16.95 -3.30 -39.23
CA GLY A 68 -16.02 -2.95 -40.32
C GLY A 68 -14.99 -1.86 -39.99
N ARG A 69 -14.88 -1.46 -38.71
CA ARG A 69 -13.92 -0.44 -38.24
C ARG A 69 -12.90 -1.05 -37.29
N ILE A 70 -11.67 -0.57 -37.36
CA ILE A 70 -10.65 -0.85 -36.34
C ILE A 70 -11.04 -0.09 -35.07
N THR A 71 -11.29 -0.83 -34.00
CA THR A 71 -11.76 -0.28 -32.72
C THR A 71 -10.69 -0.33 -31.63
N GLY A 72 -9.58 -1.03 -31.88
CA GLY A 72 -8.46 -1.11 -30.96
C GLY A 72 -7.38 -2.07 -31.44
N PHE A 73 -6.28 -2.12 -30.69
CA PHE A 73 -5.17 -3.04 -30.98
C PHE A 73 -4.38 -3.37 -29.71
N ILE A 74 -3.61 -4.46 -29.79
CA ILE A 74 -2.56 -4.81 -28.84
C ILE A 74 -1.26 -5.07 -29.60
N ARG A 75 -0.14 -4.58 -29.06
CA ARG A 75 1.21 -4.84 -29.58
C ARG A 75 1.99 -5.63 -28.54
N LEU A 76 2.64 -6.69 -28.99
CA LEU A 76 3.46 -7.61 -28.21
C LEU A 76 4.93 -7.49 -28.63
N VAL A 77 5.81 -7.63 -27.65
CA VAL A 77 7.27 -7.67 -27.82
C VAL A 77 7.80 -8.87 -27.05
N PHE A 78 8.45 -9.79 -27.75
CA PHE A 78 9.17 -10.90 -27.14
C PHE A 78 10.58 -10.48 -26.78
N ASN A 79 10.85 -10.34 -25.48
CA ASN A 79 12.19 -10.14 -24.96
C ASN A 79 12.85 -11.52 -24.82
N GLN A 80 13.85 -11.79 -25.66
CA GLN A 80 14.55 -13.08 -25.69
C GLN A 80 15.46 -13.28 -24.48
N ASP A 81 16.11 -12.22 -23.99
CA ASP A 81 17.04 -12.29 -22.86
C ASP A 81 16.32 -12.69 -21.57
N GLU A 82 15.11 -12.16 -21.39
CA GLU A 82 14.27 -12.51 -20.24
C GLU A 82 13.38 -13.73 -20.48
N ASN A 83 13.29 -14.19 -21.73
CA ASN A 83 12.32 -15.17 -22.19
C ASN A 83 10.87 -14.80 -21.78
N ARG A 84 10.47 -13.55 -22.06
CA ARG A 84 9.16 -12.96 -21.67
C ARG A 84 8.50 -12.20 -22.80
N ILE A 85 7.17 -12.24 -22.85
CA ILE A 85 6.38 -11.39 -23.74
C ILE A 85 5.76 -10.25 -22.95
N TYR A 86 6.06 -9.04 -23.40
CA TYR A 86 5.46 -7.80 -22.94
C TYR A 86 4.41 -7.32 -23.94
N PHE A 87 3.36 -6.64 -23.47
CA PHE A 87 2.50 -5.85 -24.34
C PHE A 87 2.58 -4.36 -23.99
N PRO A 88 3.53 -3.61 -24.56
CA PRO A 88 3.70 -2.19 -24.24
C PRO A 88 2.54 -1.30 -24.73
N SER A 89 1.59 -1.84 -25.50
CA SER A 89 0.48 -1.06 -26.05
C SER A 89 -0.78 -1.91 -26.09
N LEU A 90 -1.84 -1.43 -25.43
CA LEU A 90 -3.21 -1.93 -25.53
C LEU A 90 -4.13 -0.71 -25.56
N HIS A 91 -4.76 -0.46 -26.70
CA HIS A 91 -5.59 0.71 -26.90
C HIS A 91 -6.93 0.33 -27.50
N ILE A 92 -8.00 0.83 -26.89
CA ILE A 92 -9.38 0.71 -27.40
C ILE A 92 -9.93 2.13 -27.57
N ILE A 93 -10.48 2.40 -28.75
CA ILE A 93 -11.18 3.64 -29.07
C ILE A 93 -12.29 3.88 -28.05
N ARG A 94 -12.47 5.13 -27.61
CA ARG A 94 -13.28 5.48 -26.43
C ARG A 94 -14.72 4.98 -26.53
N GLU A 95 -15.34 5.07 -27.69
CA GLU A 95 -16.73 4.65 -27.95
C GLU A 95 -16.93 3.14 -27.79
N PHE A 96 -15.84 2.35 -27.87
CA PHE A 96 -15.86 0.89 -27.82
C PHE A 96 -15.32 0.31 -26.50
N GLN A 97 -14.96 1.17 -25.54
CA GLN A 97 -14.54 0.73 -24.22
C GLN A 97 -15.71 0.12 -23.42
N GLY A 98 -15.40 -0.80 -22.50
CA GLY A 98 -16.40 -1.49 -21.69
C GLY A 98 -17.15 -2.63 -22.41
N GLN A 99 -16.88 -2.87 -23.70
CA GLN A 99 -17.55 -3.88 -24.51
C GLN A 99 -16.78 -5.21 -24.63
N GLY A 100 -15.78 -5.43 -23.76
CA GLY A 100 -14.99 -6.67 -23.71
C GLY A 100 -13.87 -6.80 -24.75
N MET A 101 -13.65 -5.79 -25.61
CA MET A 101 -12.62 -5.83 -26.65
C MET A 101 -11.20 -5.98 -26.10
N GLY A 102 -10.86 -5.25 -25.04
CA GLY A 102 -9.55 -5.36 -24.40
C GLY A 102 -9.27 -6.77 -23.88
N THR A 103 -10.30 -7.44 -23.34
CA THR A 103 -10.19 -8.84 -22.89
C THR A 103 -9.88 -9.76 -24.06
N LYS A 104 -10.61 -9.65 -25.17
CA LYS A 104 -10.39 -10.47 -26.38
C LYS A 104 -8.99 -10.26 -27.00
N LEU A 105 -8.47 -9.03 -26.97
CA LEU A 105 -7.10 -8.75 -27.41
C LEU A 105 -6.05 -9.41 -26.49
N ILE A 106 -6.27 -9.39 -25.18
CA ILE A 106 -5.40 -10.08 -24.23
C ILE A 106 -5.48 -11.61 -24.43
N GLU A 107 -6.66 -12.18 -24.68
CA GLU A 107 -6.81 -13.61 -25.01
C GLU A 107 -6.00 -14.01 -26.26
N ALA A 108 -5.98 -13.17 -27.30
CA ALA A 108 -5.14 -13.39 -28.47
C ALA A 108 -3.63 -13.34 -28.12
N ALA A 109 -3.23 -12.43 -27.24
CA ALA A 109 -1.86 -12.35 -26.74
C ALA A 109 -1.45 -13.56 -25.89
N GLU A 110 -2.37 -14.09 -25.08
CA GLU A 110 -2.18 -15.33 -24.32
C GLU A 110 -2.00 -16.53 -25.25
N GLY A 111 -2.78 -16.59 -26.34
CA GLY A 111 -2.60 -17.59 -27.39
C GLY A 111 -1.21 -17.52 -28.03
N TYR A 112 -0.76 -16.31 -28.38
CA TYR A 112 0.60 -16.10 -28.91
C TYR A 112 1.69 -16.53 -27.94
N ALA A 113 1.57 -16.17 -26.66
CA ALA A 113 2.52 -16.56 -25.62
C ALA A 113 2.52 -18.07 -25.36
N THR A 114 1.36 -18.71 -25.36
CA THR A 114 1.22 -20.18 -25.24
C THR A 114 1.91 -20.90 -26.39
N ASN A 115 1.75 -20.42 -27.62
CA ASN A 115 2.42 -20.99 -28.80
C ASN A 115 3.95 -20.85 -28.76
N LYS A 116 4.47 -19.87 -28.00
CA LYS A 116 5.90 -19.69 -27.71
C LYS A 116 6.38 -20.53 -26.50
N GLY A 117 5.50 -21.34 -25.89
CA GLY A 117 5.82 -22.14 -24.71
C GLY A 117 5.93 -21.34 -23.41
N LEU A 118 5.48 -20.09 -23.41
CA LEU A 118 5.52 -19.23 -22.23
C LEU A 118 4.27 -19.42 -21.38
N LYS A 119 4.45 -19.27 -20.06
CA LYS A 119 3.37 -19.44 -19.07
C LYS A 119 2.85 -18.11 -18.53
N GLU A 120 3.43 -17.00 -18.97
CA GLU A 120 3.19 -15.68 -18.40
C GLU A 120 3.13 -14.61 -19.49
N LEU A 121 2.28 -13.61 -19.28
CA LEU A 121 2.16 -12.41 -20.10
C LEU A 121 2.45 -11.18 -19.23
N TRP A 122 3.26 -10.25 -19.72
CA TRP A 122 3.79 -9.12 -18.94
C TRP A 122 3.32 -7.76 -19.47
N VAL A 123 3.19 -6.78 -18.57
CA VAL A 123 2.79 -5.40 -18.91
C VAL A 123 3.44 -4.39 -17.99
N GLY A 124 3.82 -3.22 -18.51
CA GLY A 124 4.15 -2.04 -17.72
C GLY A 124 3.00 -1.03 -17.75
N VAL A 125 2.52 -0.59 -16.60
CA VAL A 125 1.41 0.38 -16.49
C VAL A 125 1.83 1.58 -15.66
N ILE A 126 1.81 2.78 -16.25
CA ILE A 126 2.14 4.03 -15.54
C ILE A 126 1.22 4.19 -14.32
N VAL A 127 1.80 4.42 -13.13
CA VAL A 127 1.09 4.48 -11.83
C VAL A 127 -0.04 5.51 -11.82
N ARG A 128 0.16 6.64 -12.50
CA ARG A 128 -0.85 7.71 -12.61
C ARG A 128 -2.06 7.32 -13.48
N ASN A 129 -1.98 6.26 -14.28
CA ASN A 129 -3.12 5.71 -15.03
C ASN A 129 -4.01 4.82 -14.14
N ARG A 130 -4.59 5.42 -13.10
CA ARG A 130 -5.41 4.71 -12.09
C ARG A 130 -6.59 3.94 -12.71
N LYS A 131 -7.11 4.38 -13.86
CA LYS A 131 -8.25 3.77 -14.56
C LYS A 131 -7.95 2.39 -15.14
N ALA A 132 -6.68 2.08 -15.43
CA ALA A 132 -6.31 0.83 -16.08
C ALA A 132 -6.15 -0.35 -15.10
N PHE A 133 -5.76 -0.09 -13.84
CA PHE A 133 -5.51 -1.15 -12.85
C PHE A 133 -6.72 -2.05 -12.58
N PRO A 134 -7.95 -1.54 -12.39
CA PRO A 134 -9.12 -2.40 -12.19
C PRO A 134 -9.35 -3.39 -13.35
N PHE A 135 -9.12 -2.95 -14.60
CA PHE A 135 -9.24 -3.79 -15.78
C PHE A 135 -8.21 -4.93 -15.77
N TYR A 136 -6.93 -4.61 -15.57
CA TYR A 136 -5.87 -5.62 -15.54
C TYR A 136 -6.05 -6.61 -14.40
N ARG A 137 -6.37 -6.14 -13.19
CA ARG A 137 -6.62 -7.02 -12.04
C ARG A 137 -7.84 -7.92 -12.26
N LYS A 138 -8.91 -7.42 -12.88
CA LYS A 138 -10.09 -8.22 -13.24
C LYS A 138 -9.74 -9.38 -14.18
N ILE A 139 -8.80 -9.17 -15.09
CA ILE A 139 -8.36 -10.18 -16.08
C ILE A 139 -7.29 -11.12 -15.50
N GLY A 140 -6.75 -10.82 -14.32
CA GLY A 140 -5.85 -11.70 -13.56
C GLY A 140 -4.39 -11.26 -13.53
N PHE A 141 -4.08 -10.03 -13.94
CA PHE A 141 -2.75 -9.47 -13.74
C PHE A 141 -2.49 -9.14 -12.27
N ILE A 142 -1.28 -9.42 -11.83
CA ILE A 142 -0.72 -9.01 -10.54
C ILE A 142 0.49 -8.12 -10.80
N PHE A 143 0.57 -6.99 -10.12
CA PHE A 143 1.70 -6.06 -10.25
C PHE A 143 2.72 -6.35 -9.16
N VAL A 144 3.94 -6.67 -9.57
CA VAL A 144 4.97 -7.28 -8.71
C VAL A 144 6.20 -6.41 -8.51
N LYS A 145 6.36 -5.37 -9.33
CA LYS A 145 7.52 -4.48 -9.29
C LYS A 145 7.15 -3.08 -9.75
N GLU A 146 7.80 -2.07 -9.19
CA GLU A 146 7.73 -0.68 -9.62
C GLU A 146 9.07 -0.26 -10.23
N GLU A 147 9.04 0.41 -11.38
CA GLU A 147 10.22 0.83 -12.14
C GLU A 147 10.03 2.24 -12.75
N PRO A 148 11.11 3.00 -13.02
CA PRO A 148 11.02 4.29 -13.70
C PRO A 148 10.88 4.12 -15.22
N PHE A 149 10.06 4.95 -15.85
CA PHE A 149 9.85 5.02 -17.30
C PHE A 149 9.92 6.47 -17.78
N THR A 150 10.62 6.74 -18.88
CA THR A 150 10.86 8.11 -19.36
C THR A 150 10.21 8.33 -20.72
N MET A 151 9.38 9.37 -20.81
CA MET A 151 8.83 9.89 -22.07
C MET A 151 9.34 11.31 -22.28
N GLY A 152 10.12 11.53 -23.34
CA GLY A 152 10.83 12.80 -23.55
C GLY A 152 11.77 13.09 -22.38
N LYS A 153 11.57 14.21 -21.69
CA LYS A 153 12.32 14.58 -20.47
C LYS A 153 11.61 14.20 -19.17
N THR A 154 10.38 13.68 -19.26
CA THR A 154 9.56 13.37 -18.09
C THR A 154 9.71 11.90 -17.68
N THR A 155 10.22 11.66 -16.48
CA THR A 155 10.23 10.32 -15.86
C THR A 155 9.00 10.13 -14.98
N VAL A 156 8.28 9.04 -15.20
CA VAL A 156 7.14 8.59 -14.42
C VAL A 156 7.40 7.19 -13.88
N SER A 157 6.71 6.81 -12.81
CA SER A 157 6.75 5.43 -12.32
C SER A 157 5.76 4.54 -13.09
N HIS A 158 6.17 3.32 -13.45
CA HIS A 158 5.29 2.26 -13.92
C HIS A 158 5.32 1.03 -13.01
N LEU A 159 4.21 0.31 -12.95
CA LEU A 159 4.13 -0.98 -12.30
C LEU A 159 4.24 -2.07 -13.35
N ILE A 160 5.19 -2.98 -13.16
CA ILE A 160 5.35 -4.18 -13.96
C ILE A 160 4.44 -5.27 -13.39
N GLY A 161 3.52 -5.73 -14.23
CA GLY A 161 2.58 -6.78 -13.90
C GLY A 161 2.72 -7.98 -14.79
N LEU A 162 2.31 -9.13 -14.25
CA LEU A 162 2.26 -10.40 -14.96
C LEU A 162 0.90 -11.07 -14.77
N LYS A 163 0.48 -11.84 -15.77
CA LYS A 163 -0.63 -12.78 -15.67
C LYS A 163 -0.13 -14.18 -16.03
N LYS A 164 -0.45 -15.17 -15.20
CA LYS A 164 -0.21 -16.59 -15.51
C LYS A 164 -1.28 -17.09 -16.48
N ILE A 165 -0.86 -17.70 -17.58
CA ILE A 165 -1.73 -18.20 -18.64
C ILE A 165 -2.33 -19.54 -18.21
N GLY A 166 -3.62 -19.74 -18.45
CA GLY A 166 -4.33 -20.99 -18.13
C GLY A 166 -4.61 -21.20 -16.63
N MET A 167 -4.29 -20.24 -15.76
CA MET A 167 -4.62 -20.28 -14.33
C MET A 167 -5.75 -19.31 -14.00
N SER A 168 -6.64 -19.67 -13.07
CA SER A 168 -7.61 -18.73 -12.53
C SER A 168 -6.89 -17.54 -11.86
N PRO A 169 -7.43 -16.31 -11.94
CA PRO A 169 -6.84 -15.14 -11.31
C PRO A 169 -6.47 -15.43 -9.84
N PRO A 170 -5.24 -15.13 -9.39
CA PRO A 170 -4.88 -15.28 -7.98
C PRO A 170 -5.87 -14.55 -7.06
N LEU A 171 -6.42 -13.43 -7.53
CA LEU A 171 -7.42 -12.66 -6.78
C LEU A 171 -8.73 -13.41 -6.59
N SER A 172 -9.25 -14.10 -7.61
CA SER A 172 -10.49 -14.88 -7.47
C SER A 172 -10.31 -16.08 -6.54
N GLN A 173 -9.09 -16.59 -6.42
CA GLN A 173 -8.77 -17.66 -5.48
C GLN A 173 -8.59 -17.15 -4.05
N LYS A 174 -8.08 -15.92 -3.86
CA LYS A 174 -7.75 -15.35 -2.54
C LYS A 174 -8.87 -14.47 -1.95
N ALA A 175 -9.73 -13.90 -2.79
CA ALA A 175 -10.87 -13.12 -2.33
C ALA A 175 -11.94 -14.05 -1.75
N TRP A 176 -12.20 -13.92 -0.46
CA TRP A 176 -13.30 -14.57 0.24
C TRP A 176 -14.64 -13.91 -0.10
N VAL A 177 -14.64 -12.58 -0.14
CA VAL A 177 -15.80 -11.74 -0.49
C VAL A 177 -15.30 -10.35 -0.93
N ALA A 178 -16.05 -9.66 -1.79
CA ALA A 178 -15.82 -8.25 -2.07
C ALA A 178 -16.68 -7.36 -1.18
N PHE A 179 -16.10 -6.28 -0.65
CA PHE A 179 -16.84 -5.28 0.12
C PHE A 179 -17.59 -4.32 -0.80
N ASP A 180 -18.90 -4.24 -0.64
CA ASP A 180 -19.83 -3.48 -1.50
C ASP A 180 -20.68 -2.46 -0.70
N ARG A 181 -20.33 -2.20 0.57
CA ARG A 181 -21.07 -1.35 1.53
C ARG A 181 -22.49 -1.83 1.92
N SER A 182 -23.00 -2.89 1.31
CA SER A 182 -24.29 -3.49 1.74
C SER A 182 -24.17 -4.20 3.10
N LYS A 183 -22.94 -4.64 3.44
CA LYS A 183 -22.60 -5.30 4.70
C LYS A 183 -21.73 -4.39 5.56
N ASN A 184 -21.80 -4.57 6.87
CA ASN A 184 -20.88 -3.90 7.79
C ASN A 184 -19.46 -4.49 7.67
N LEU A 185 -18.47 -3.66 7.36
CA LEU A 185 -17.09 -4.11 7.12
C LEU A 185 -16.47 -4.80 8.35
N SER A 186 -16.68 -4.22 9.53
CA SER A 186 -16.19 -4.77 10.79
C SER A 186 -16.78 -6.15 11.08
N ARG A 187 -18.07 -6.36 10.77
CA ARG A 187 -18.71 -7.68 10.89
C ARG A 187 -18.11 -8.68 9.90
N LEU A 188 -17.89 -8.27 8.64
CA LEU A 188 -17.22 -9.11 7.65
C LEU A 188 -15.82 -9.53 8.10
N CYS A 189 -15.04 -8.62 8.68
CA CYS A 189 -13.72 -8.93 9.24
C CYS A 189 -13.80 -9.99 10.34
N LEU A 190 -14.77 -9.89 11.24
CA LEU A 190 -14.99 -10.89 12.31
C LEU A 190 -15.43 -12.25 11.75
N ASP A 191 -16.31 -12.27 10.75
CA ASP A 191 -16.75 -13.50 10.08
C ASP A 191 -15.59 -14.18 9.33
N LEU A 192 -14.77 -13.39 8.61
CA LEU A 192 -13.54 -13.86 7.97
C LEU A 192 -12.59 -14.47 9.02
N LEU A 193 -12.38 -13.79 10.15
CA LEU A 193 -11.49 -14.27 11.21
C LEU A 193 -11.98 -15.60 11.79
N SER A 194 -13.29 -15.74 12.02
CA SER A 194 -13.90 -16.99 12.48
C SER A 194 -13.69 -18.13 11.48
N ALA A 195 -13.89 -17.86 10.18
CA ALA A 195 -13.70 -18.84 9.12
C ALA A 195 -12.22 -19.25 8.95
N GLN A 196 -11.31 -18.28 8.97
CA GLN A 196 -9.88 -18.51 8.75
C GLN A 196 -9.22 -19.21 9.94
N LYS A 197 -9.66 -18.98 11.18
CA LYS A 197 -9.19 -19.76 12.35
C LYS A 197 -9.47 -21.26 12.24
N LYS A 198 -10.48 -21.67 11.45
CA LYS A 198 -10.83 -23.07 11.20
C LYS A 198 -10.06 -23.68 10.03
N THR A 199 -9.66 -22.86 9.06
CA THR A 199 -9.19 -23.32 7.74
C THR A 199 -7.72 -23.01 7.47
N TRP A 200 -7.10 -22.13 8.27
CA TRP A 200 -5.70 -21.75 8.12
C TRP A 200 -4.94 -21.98 9.43
N GLN A 201 -4.10 -23.03 9.45
CA GLN A 201 -3.43 -23.52 10.65
C GLN A 201 -2.49 -22.51 11.31
N ASP A 202 -1.76 -21.71 10.51
CA ASP A 202 -0.83 -20.71 11.07
C ASP A 202 -1.57 -19.61 11.82
N LEU A 203 -2.73 -19.19 11.33
CA LEU A 203 -3.59 -18.24 12.02
C LEU A 203 -4.10 -18.84 13.34
N GLN A 204 -4.56 -20.09 13.31
CA GLN A 204 -4.99 -20.78 14.52
C GLN A 204 -3.87 -20.81 15.57
N LYS A 205 -2.65 -21.23 15.19
CA LYS A 205 -1.47 -21.25 16.07
C LYS A 205 -1.16 -19.87 16.64
N GLY A 206 -1.19 -18.82 15.81
CA GLY A 206 -0.97 -17.44 16.26
C GLY A 206 -1.96 -16.98 17.32
N TYR A 207 -3.24 -17.33 17.17
CA TYR A 207 -4.27 -17.00 18.15
C TYR A 207 -4.26 -17.89 19.39
N GLU A 208 -3.74 -19.12 19.32
CA GLU A 208 -3.47 -19.94 20.51
C GLU A 208 -2.30 -19.37 21.33
N LEU A 209 -1.21 -18.92 20.67
CA LEU A 209 -0.11 -18.22 21.35
C LEU A 209 -0.57 -16.91 21.99
N LEU A 210 -1.53 -16.19 21.38
CA LEU A 210 -2.09 -14.98 21.95
C LEU A 210 -2.75 -15.20 23.33
N LYS A 211 -3.23 -16.42 23.63
CA LYS A 211 -3.81 -16.73 24.95
C LYS A 211 -2.75 -16.82 26.06
N GLN A 212 -1.48 -16.92 25.70
CA GLN A 212 -0.36 -17.09 26.64
C GLN A 212 0.33 -15.76 26.98
N ILE A 213 -0.17 -14.63 26.45
CA ILE A 213 0.43 -13.32 26.72
C ILE A 213 0.32 -12.96 28.19
N GLN A 214 1.30 -12.21 28.67
CA GLN A 214 1.26 -11.58 29.99
C GLN A 214 1.27 -10.07 29.83
N GLU A 215 0.49 -9.37 30.65
CA GLU A 215 0.44 -7.92 30.64
C GLU A 215 0.71 -7.35 32.03
N ARG A 216 1.35 -6.18 32.08
CA ARG A 216 1.43 -5.35 33.29
C ARG A 216 1.46 -3.87 32.92
N THR A 217 0.94 -3.04 33.81
CA THR A 217 0.92 -1.59 33.60
C THR A 217 2.08 -0.93 34.33
N LEU A 218 2.73 0.02 33.67
CA LEU A 218 3.73 0.91 34.25
C LEU A 218 3.19 2.34 34.26
N SER A 219 3.24 2.98 35.42
CA SER A 219 3.03 4.41 35.53
C SER A 219 4.33 5.13 35.20
N CYS A 220 4.26 6.09 34.28
CA CYS A 220 5.37 6.97 33.90
C CYS A 220 5.05 8.40 34.31
N SER A 221 6.00 9.30 34.08
CA SER A 221 5.87 10.72 34.39
C SER A 221 4.83 11.38 33.47
N GLY A 222 3.58 11.41 33.92
CA GLY A 222 2.46 12.04 33.22
C GLY A 222 1.64 11.10 32.32
N PHE A 223 2.06 9.86 32.09
CA PHE A 223 1.34 8.90 31.23
C PHE A 223 1.47 7.46 31.75
N SER A 224 0.75 6.52 31.14
CA SER A 224 0.85 5.10 31.48
C SER A 224 1.16 4.25 30.24
N VAL A 225 1.90 3.17 30.44
CA VAL A 225 2.22 2.21 29.40
C VAL A 225 1.80 0.83 29.85
N ARG A 226 1.13 0.08 28.97
CA ARG A 226 0.90 -1.34 29.16
C ARG A 226 2.03 -2.10 28.48
N LEU A 227 2.72 -2.95 29.22
CA LEU A 227 3.68 -3.88 28.69
C LEU A 227 2.97 -5.17 28.33
N GLN A 228 3.30 -5.75 27.18
CA GLN A 228 2.82 -7.06 26.76
C GLN A 228 4.01 -7.97 26.44
N TYR A 229 4.13 -9.08 27.16
CA TYR A 229 4.97 -10.21 26.75
C TYR A 229 4.22 -11.04 25.73
N ASN A 230 4.74 -11.10 24.50
CA ASN A 230 4.12 -11.85 23.40
C ASN A 230 5.20 -12.58 22.57
N PRO A 231 5.52 -13.85 22.90
CA PRO A 231 6.57 -14.60 22.21
C PRO A 231 6.26 -14.83 20.72
N GLY A 232 4.96 -14.82 20.36
CA GLY A 232 4.49 -14.89 18.97
C GLY A 232 4.94 -13.73 18.10
N ARG A 233 5.53 -12.66 18.66
CA ARG A 233 5.99 -11.48 17.92
C ARG A 233 7.47 -11.50 17.54
N ILE A 234 8.22 -12.55 17.90
CA ILE A 234 9.68 -12.59 17.71
C ILE A 234 10.12 -12.29 16.26
N ARG A 235 9.48 -12.91 15.26
CA ARG A 235 9.83 -12.68 13.84
C ARG A 235 9.58 -11.25 13.39
N SER A 236 8.51 -10.62 13.89
CA SER A 236 8.17 -9.23 13.53
C SER A 236 9.11 -8.24 14.22
N SER A 237 9.43 -8.47 15.50
CA SER A 237 10.32 -7.59 16.26
C SER A 237 11.77 -7.68 15.78
N MET A 238 12.19 -8.84 15.26
CA MET A 238 13.54 -9.07 14.72
C MET A 238 13.67 -8.93 13.21
N ALA A 239 12.58 -8.61 12.49
CA ALA A 239 12.60 -8.53 11.03
C ALA A 239 13.75 -7.64 10.52
N GLU A 240 14.57 -8.18 9.62
CA GLU A 240 15.58 -7.40 8.91
C GLU A 240 14.91 -6.66 7.75
N VAL A 241 15.05 -5.35 7.77
CA VAL A 241 14.40 -4.43 6.83
C VAL A 241 15.43 -3.66 5.99
N SER A 242 16.67 -4.18 5.93
CA SER A 242 17.66 -3.65 4.99
C SER A 242 17.26 -4.01 3.57
N ARG A 243 17.69 -3.19 2.61
CA ARG A 243 17.34 -3.38 1.21
C ARG A 243 17.83 -4.71 0.67
N GLU A 244 19.06 -5.10 1.03
CA GLU A 244 19.68 -6.36 0.63
C GLU A 244 18.82 -7.55 1.07
N LYS A 245 18.36 -7.55 2.32
CA LYS A 245 17.56 -8.64 2.89
C LYS A 245 16.14 -8.70 2.35
N ILE A 246 15.58 -7.55 1.97
CA ILE A 246 14.28 -7.47 1.32
C ILE A 246 14.37 -8.05 -0.10
N ASP A 247 15.40 -7.68 -0.86
CA ASP A 247 15.61 -8.14 -2.23
C ASP A 247 15.89 -9.66 -2.30
N GLU A 248 16.43 -10.24 -1.21
CA GLU A 248 16.69 -11.68 -1.06
C GLU A 248 15.43 -12.54 -0.81
N ARG A 249 14.28 -11.95 -0.45
CA ARG A 249 13.08 -12.71 -0.07
C ARG A 249 11.85 -12.37 -0.92
N PRO A 250 10.98 -13.35 -1.23
CA PRO A 250 9.67 -13.04 -1.79
C PRO A 250 8.86 -12.18 -0.81
N CYS A 251 8.21 -11.14 -1.31
CA CYS A 251 7.33 -10.32 -0.49
C CYS A 251 6.10 -11.13 -0.06
N PHE A 252 5.95 -11.37 1.25
CA PHE A 252 4.87 -12.19 1.82
C PHE A 252 3.49 -11.51 1.80
N LEU A 253 3.39 -10.26 1.34
CA LEU A 253 2.14 -9.52 1.16
C LEU A 253 1.64 -9.53 -0.30
N CYS A 254 2.50 -9.93 -1.24
CA CYS A 254 2.11 -10.11 -2.64
C CYS A 254 1.12 -11.25 -2.79
N LEU A 255 0.10 -11.04 -3.62
CA LEU A 255 -1.00 -11.98 -3.82
C LEU A 255 -0.55 -13.39 -4.20
N GLY A 256 0.50 -13.50 -5.02
CA GLY A 256 1.10 -14.77 -5.43
C GLY A 256 1.92 -15.49 -4.35
N HIS A 257 2.27 -14.80 -3.26
CA HIS A 257 3.07 -15.32 -2.15
C HIS A 257 2.26 -15.50 -0.85
N LEU A 258 0.97 -15.12 -0.84
CA LEU A 258 0.10 -15.39 0.29
C LEU A 258 -0.07 -16.92 0.48
N PRO A 259 0.00 -17.44 1.72
CA PRO A 259 -0.31 -18.83 2.03
C PRO A 259 -1.59 -19.30 1.36
N GLU A 260 -1.61 -20.52 0.80
CA GLU A 260 -2.71 -21.04 -0.01
C GLU A 260 -4.09 -20.90 0.65
N SER A 261 -4.17 -21.31 1.92
CA SER A 261 -5.37 -21.26 2.76
C SER A 261 -5.76 -19.85 3.19
N GLN A 262 -4.84 -18.87 3.09
CA GLN A 262 -5.14 -17.50 3.48
C GLN A 262 -6.05 -16.85 2.43
N LYS A 263 -7.20 -16.36 2.90
CA LYS A 263 -8.19 -15.61 2.12
C LYS A 263 -8.39 -14.23 2.74
N GLY A 264 -8.96 -13.30 1.98
CA GLY A 264 -9.22 -11.94 2.45
C GLY A 264 -10.47 -11.30 1.86
N ILE A 265 -10.87 -10.18 2.45
CA ILE A 265 -11.95 -9.34 1.91
C ILE A 265 -11.35 -8.37 0.89
N LEU A 266 -11.82 -8.43 -0.35
CA LEU A 266 -11.44 -7.47 -1.39
C LEU A 266 -12.08 -6.12 -1.07
N TYR A 267 -11.25 -5.13 -0.76
CA TYR A 267 -11.67 -3.80 -0.37
C TYR A 267 -11.38 -2.78 -1.47
N LYS A 268 -12.46 -2.21 -2.04
CA LYS A 268 -12.44 -1.18 -3.09
C LYS A 268 -11.51 -1.49 -4.29
N ASN A 269 -11.34 -2.77 -4.61
CA ASN A 269 -10.49 -3.27 -5.69
C ASN A 269 -8.99 -2.96 -5.58
N ASP A 270 -8.53 -2.31 -4.51
CA ASP A 270 -7.14 -1.88 -4.32
C ASP A 270 -6.43 -2.63 -3.19
N PHE A 271 -7.20 -3.12 -2.22
CA PHE A 271 -6.66 -3.77 -1.04
C PHE A 271 -7.31 -5.13 -0.78
N LEU A 272 -6.58 -5.97 -0.06
CA LEU A 272 -7.08 -7.22 0.52
C LEU A 272 -6.93 -7.12 2.05
N ILE A 273 -8.06 -7.23 2.75
CA ILE A 273 -8.08 -7.30 4.22
C ILE A 273 -7.88 -8.76 4.62
N LEU A 274 -6.78 -9.02 5.34
CA LEU A 274 -6.28 -10.34 5.70
C LEU A 274 -6.26 -10.48 7.22
N CYS A 275 -6.54 -11.67 7.74
CA CYS A 275 -6.29 -11.96 9.15
C CYS A 275 -4.78 -11.94 9.43
N ASN A 276 -4.35 -11.27 10.50
CA ASN A 276 -2.94 -11.22 10.88
C ASN A 276 -2.56 -12.51 11.66
N PRO A 277 -1.64 -13.35 11.15
CA PRO A 277 -1.24 -14.61 11.80
C PRO A 277 -0.33 -14.39 13.03
N MET A 278 0.18 -13.17 13.24
CA MET A 278 0.99 -12.81 14.41
C MET A 278 0.28 -11.68 15.20
N PRO A 279 -0.93 -11.94 15.74
CA PRO A 279 -1.78 -10.91 16.30
C PRO A 279 -1.22 -10.35 17.62
N VAL A 280 -1.52 -9.07 17.86
CA VAL A 280 -1.37 -8.41 19.16
C VAL A 280 -2.71 -8.33 19.90
N PHE A 281 -3.82 -8.36 19.16
CA PHE A 281 -5.18 -8.20 19.67
C PHE A 281 -6.05 -9.39 19.27
N HIS A 282 -7.12 -9.63 20.02
CA HIS A 282 -8.09 -10.70 19.77
C HIS A 282 -8.79 -10.60 18.40
N SER A 283 -8.74 -9.44 17.76
CA SER A 283 -9.08 -9.23 16.36
C SER A 283 -8.05 -8.29 15.76
N HIS A 284 -7.28 -8.75 14.79
CA HIS A 284 -6.17 -8.00 14.21
C HIS A 284 -6.04 -8.37 12.74
N PHE A 285 -6.08 -7.37 11.87
CA PHE A 285 -6.06 -7.54 10.43
C PHE A 285 -4.91 -6.76 9.79
N THR A 286 -4.36 -7.31 8.72
CA THR A 286 -3.42 -6.65 7.81
C THR A 286 -4.16 -6.30 6.53
N ILE A 287 -4.05 -5.07 6.06
CA ILE A 287 -4.71 -4.57 4.86
C ILE A 287 -3.61 -4.34 3.83
N SER A 288 -3.41 -5.32 2.96
CA SER A 288 -2.35 -5.30 1.96
C SER A 288 -2.85 -4.69 0.67
N HIS A 289 -2.10 -3.78 0.06
CA HIS A 289 -2.40 -3.33 -1.30
C HIS A 289 -2.25 -4.50 -2.29
N LEU A 290 -3.04 -4.57 -3.36
CA LEU A 290 -2.98 -5.69 -4.30
C LEU A 290 -1.72 -5.68 -5.17
N ASP A 291 -1.23 -4.49 -5.50
CA ASP A 291 0.03 -4.30 -6.19
C ASP A 291 1.17 -4.18 -5.18
N HIS A 292 2.33 -4.71 -5.54
CA HIS A 292 3.59 -4.47 -4.84
C HIS A 292 4.02 -3.01 -5.03
N ARG A 293 3.85 -2.20 -3.98
CA ARG A 293 4.21 -0.77 -3.96
C ARG A 293 4.94 -0.46 -2.67
N HIS A 294 5.92 0.44 -2.71
CA HIS A 294 6.63 0.84 -1.49
C HIS A 294 5.68 1.33 -0.39
N GLN A 295 6.02 1.02 0.86
CA GLN A 295 5.29 1.49 2.03
C GLN A 295 5.42 3.02 2.14
N ALA A 296 4.38 3.74 1.73
CA ALA A 296 4.31 5.20 1.80
C ALA A 296 2.86 5.68 1.97
N ILE A 297 2.59 6.60 2.90
CA ILE A 297 1.24 7.05 3.23
C ILE A 297 0.77 8.25 2.41
N ALA A 298 1.67 9.08 1.89
CA ALA A 298 1.32 10.39 1.30
C ALA A 298 0.22 10.31 0.22
N GLU A 299 0.33 9.36 -0.70
CA GLU A 299 -0.64 9.14 -1.79
C GLU A 299 -1.84 8.26 -1.39
N HIS A 300 -1.82 7.71 -0.17
CA HIS A 300 -2.76 6.70 0.31
C HIS A 300 -3.49 7.09 1.60
N ILE A 301 -3.27 8.31 2.10
CA ILE A 301 -3.97 8.84 3.29
C ILE A 301 -5.49 8.86 3.11
N GLY A 302 -6.00 9.17 1.91
CA GLY A 302 -7.43 9.11 1.63
C GLY A 302 -8.00 7.69 1.78
N ALA A 303 -7.27 6.67 1.35
CA ALA A 303 -7.66 5.26 1.56
C ALA A 303 -7.60 4.88 3.05
N PHE A 304 -6.61 5.36 3.77
CA PHE A 304 -6.47 5.17 5.22
C PHE A 304 -7.64 5.77 6.02
N LEU A 305 -8.00 7.02 5.71
CA LEU A 305 -9.16 7.70 6.32
C LEU A 305 -10.46 6.98 5.98
N GLN A 306 -10.63 6.59 4.72
CA GLN A 306 -11.83 5.88 4.28
C GLN A 306 -11.99 4.50 4.95
N LEU A 307 -10.90 3.77 5.19
CA LEU A 307 -10.91 2.54 5.97
C LEU A 307 -11.41 2.77 7.41
N ALA A 308 -11.00 3.88 8.03
CA ALA A 308 -11.46 4.25 9.37
C ALA A 308 -12.96 4.57 9.37
N ALA A 309 -13.44 5.30 8.37
CA ALA A 309 -14.86 5.62 8.22
C ALA A 309 -15.72 4.37 7.92
N ASP A 310 -15.28 3.49 7.02
CA ASP A 310 -16.03 2.29 6.63
C ASP A 310 -16.09 1.24 7.76
N HIS A 311 -15.10 1.20 8.67
CA HIS A 311 -15.18 0.39 9.90
C HIS A 311 -16.00 1.07 11.00
N GLY A 312 -15.90 2.40 11.11
CA GLY A 312 -16.63 3.22 12.05
C GLY A 312 -16.19 3.05 13.52
N LYS A 313 -17.11 3.41 14.42
CA LYS A 313 -16.87 3.37 15.87
C LYS A 313 -16.50 1.97 16.35
N GLY A 314 -15.53 1.89 17.26
CA GLY A 314 -15.08 0.63 17.85
C GLY A 314 -13.83 0.06 17.19
N TRP A 315 -13.27 0.73 16.19
CA TRP A 315 -12.12 0.28 15.40
C TRP A 315 -11.12 1.41 15.17
N ILE A 316 -9.87 1.01 14.96
CA ILE A 316 -8.76 1.89 14.62
C ILE A 316 -8.03 1.35 13.39
N VAL A 317 -7.52 2.26 12.56
CA VAL A 317 -6.61 1.97 11.47
C VAL A 317 -5.21 2.40 11.88
N LEU A 318 -4.21 1.61 11.55
CA LEU A 318 -2.85 1.70 12.05
C LEU A 318 -1.88 1.71 10.86
N TYR A 319 -0.92 2.63 10.88
CA TYR A 319 0.14 2.73 9.89
C TYR A 319 1.51 2.84 10.55
N ASN A 320 2.46 2.06 10.01
CA ASN A 320 3.88 2.18 10.31
C ASN A 320 4.60 2.64 9.05
N GLY A 321 5.32 3.76 9.13
CA GLY A 321 6.23 4.17 8.06
C GLY A 321 7.30 3.10 7.79
N PRO A 322 7.95 3.15 6.60
CA PRO A 322 8.85 2.09 6.12
C PRO A 322 10.06 1.86 7.04
N ARG A 323 10.43 2.85 7.87
CA ARG A 323 11.55 2.76 8.81
C ARG A 323 11.13 2.87 10.27
N CYS A 324 9.86 2.64 10.60
CA CYS A 324 9.34 2.76 11.97
C CYS A 324 8.28 1.70 12.30
N GLY A 325 8.63 0.43 12.07
CA GLY A 325 7.85 -0.73 12.53
C GLY A 325 7.08 -1.49 11.45
N ALA A 326 7.23 -1.12 10.17
CA ALA A 326 6.73 -1.92 9.05
C ALA A 326 7.61 -3.16 8.86
N SER A 327 7.00 -4.36 8.81
CA SER A 327 7.71 -5.62 8.55
C SER A 327 7.92 -5.90 7.06
N ALA A 328 7.14 -5.25 6.19
CA ALA A 328 7.27 -5.26 4.75
C ALA A 328 7.31 -3.81 4.24
N PRO A 329 8.45 -3.10 4.37
CA PRO A 329 8.57 -1.71 3.91
C PRO A 329 8.55 -1.60 2.36
N ASP A 330 8.71 -2.71 1.67
CA ASP A 330 8.60 -2.89 0.23
C ASP A 330 7.16 -2.95 -0.28
N HIS A 331 6.17 -3.24 0.58
CA HIS A 331 4.78 -3.44 0.18
C HIS A 331 3.80 -2.64 1.05
N LEU A 332 2.99 -1.78 0.41
CA LEU A 332 2.02 -0.91 1.05
C LEU A 332 0.97 -1.70 1.86
N HIS A 333 0.92 -1.47 3.15
CA HIS A 333 -0.07 -2.07 4.03
C HIS A 333 -0.45 -1.20 5.22
N PHE A 334 -1.68 -1.42 5.69
CA PHE A 334 -2.21 -0.91 6.96
C PHE A 334 -2.52 -2.06 7.90
N GLN A 335 -2.85 -1.75 9.14
CA GLN A 335 -3.39 -2.71 10.11
C GLN A 335 -4.69 -2.17 10.70
N ILE A 336 -5.60 -3.06 11.10
CA ILE A 336 -6.85 -2.69 11.77
C ILE A 336 -7.05 -3.55 13.01
N ALA A 337 -7.52 -2.91 14.08
CA ALA A 337 -7.80 -3.52 15.36
C ALA A 337 -9.00 -2.86 16.04
N PRO A 338 -9.61 -3.50 17.05
CA PRO A 338 -10.58 -2.86 17.92
C PRO A 338 -9.98 -1.63 18.62
N SER A 339 -10.78 -0.59 18.79
CA SER A 339 -10.42 0.57 19.61
C SER A 339 -10.51 0.27 21.12
N GLY A 340 -9.99 1.17 21.93
CA GLY A 340 -9.93 1.07 23.40
C GLY A 340 -8.86 0.12 23.91
N GLN A 341 -7.91 -0.26 23.06
CA GLN A 341 -6.84 -1.21 23.36
C GLN A 341 -5.51 -0.52 23.64
N MET A 342 -5.40 0.80 23.51
CA MET A 342 -4.16 1.52 23.76
C MET A 342 -4.38 2.69 24.71
N PRO A 343 -3.46 2.97 25.66
CA PRO A 343 -3.58 4.12 26.57
C PRO A 343 -3.86 5.44 25.87
N ILE A 344 -3.23 5.68 24.70
CA ILE A 344 -3.38 6.94 23.96
C ILE A 344 -4.85 7.28 23.65
N GLU A 345 -5.69 6.27 23.39
CA GLU A 345 -7.09 6.47 23.04
C GLU A 345 -7.92 7.07 24.18
N ARG A 346 -7.48 6.89 25.43
CA ARG A 346 -8.07 7.54 26.61
C ARG A 346 -7.39 8.88 26.89
N GLU A 347 -6.07 8.95 26.73
CA GLU A 347 -5.27 10.15 26.98
C GLU A 347 -5.71 11.33 26.09
N ILE A 348 -6.14 11.07 24.85
CA ILE A 348 -6.65 12.13 23.96
C ILE A 348 -8.02 12.70 24.36
N LEU A 349 -8.76 12.03 25.25
CA LEU A 349 -10.03 12.54 25.78
C LEU A 349 -9.82 13.56 26.91
N GLU A 350 -8.61 13.61 27.49
CA GLU A 350 -8.26 14.56 28.53
C GLU A 350 -7.97 15.94 27.93
N LYS A 351 -9.00 16.79 27.81
CA LYS A 351 -8.90 18.14 27.20
C LYS A 351 -7.72 18.99 27.70
N LYS A 352 -7.30 18.86 28.98
CA LYS A 352 -6.15 19.58 29.56
C LYS A 352 -4.81 19.29 28.85
N ARG A 353 -4.69 18.11 28.21
CA ARG A 353 -3.49 17.68 27.49
C ARG A 353 -3.45 18.22 26.05
N LEU A 354 -4.60 18.57 25.50
CA LEU A 354 -4.72 19.03 24.12
C LEU A 354 -4.39 20.52 24.04
N LEU A 355 -3.24 20.85 23.45
CA LEU A 355 -2.87 22.21 23.11
C LEU A 355 -3.23 22.45 21.64
N LEU A 356 -4.25 23.25 21.36
CA LEU A 356 -4.56 23.67 19.99
C LEU A 356 -3.40 24.54 19.47
N VAL A 357 -2.74 24.09 18.40
CA VAL A 357 -1.59 24.79 17.81
C VAL A 357 -1.92 25.49 16.50
N LYS A 358 -2.88 24.95 15.74
CA LYS A 358 -3.26 25.52 14.44
C LYS A 358 -4.66 25.05 14.02
N GLN A 359 -5.30 25.80 13.13
CA GLN A 359 -6.46 25.36 12.37
C GLN A 359 -6.18 25.56 10.88
N VAL A 360 -6.44 24.53 10.06
CA VAL A 360 -6.20 24.55 8.61
C VAL A 360 -7.41 23.96 7.92
N GLU A 361 -8.08 24.73 7.06
CA GLU A 361 -9.23 24.25 6.27
C GLU A 361 -10.32 23.57 7.13
N GLY A 362 -10.59 24.12 8.32
CA GLY A 362 -11.56 23.55 9.26
C GLY A 362 -11.06 22.37 10.10
N VAL A 363 -9.84 21.88 9.84
CA VAL A 363 -9.17 20.83 10.65
C VAL A 363 -8.45 21.47 11.82
N LEU A 364 -8.71 20.98 13.02
CA LEU A 364 -8.04 21.40 14.25
C LEU A 364 -6.79 20.55 14.46
N LEU A 365 -5.66 21.20 14.71
CA LEU A 365 -4.39 20.54 15.00
C LEU A 365 -4.01 20.77 16.45
N TYR A 366 -3.88 19.69 17.18
CA TYR A 366 -3.46 19.69 18.58
C TYR A 366 -2.09 19.05 18.73
N ARG A 367 -1.27 19.62 19.61
CA ARG A 367 -0.13 18.92 20.21
C ARG A 367 -0.57 18.36 21.56
N ILE A 368 -0.29 17.08 21.81
CA ILE A 368 -0.69 16.41 23.04
C ILE A 368 0.49 16.40 24.03
N ARG A 369 0.24 16.89 25.24
CA ARG A 369 1.27 17.05 26.29
C ARG A 369 1.31 15.86 27.26
N ASP A 370 2.44 15.77 27.97
CA ASP A 370 2.66 14.86 29.10
C ASP A 370 2.59 13.37 28.74
N LEU A 371 3.11 12.99 27.56
CA LEU A 371 3.09 11.62 27.03
C LEU A 371 4.48 10.96 26.88
N GLY A 372 5.56 11.67 27.24
CA GLY A 372 6.94 11.21 27.06
C GLY A 372 7.39 11.05 25.59
N ARG A 373 6.50 11.36 24.64
CA ARG A 373 6.69 11.31 23.18
C ARG A 373 5.80 12.35 22.52
N GLU A 374 6.17 12.78 21.32
CA GLU A 374 5.44 13.77 20.55
C GLU A 374 4.25 13.13 19.83
N VAL A 375 3.08 13.74 19.99
CA VAL A 375 1.85 13.32 19.32
C VAL A 375 1.12 14.54 18.81
N ILE A 376 0.82 14.52 17.51
CA ILE A 376 -0.02 15.51 16.86
C ILE A 376 -1.37 14.87 16.55
N LEU A 377 -2.46 15.52 16.94
CA LEU A 377 -3.83 15.11 16.62
C LEU A 377 -4.41 16.07 15.58
N LEU A 378 -4.85 15.53 14.46
CA LEU A 378 -5.70 16.23 13.49
C LEU A 378 -7.15 15.79 13.73
N GLU A 379 -8.04 16.74 13.93
CA GLU A 379 -9.49 16.51 14.08
C GLU A 379 -10.25 17.29 13.00
N GLY A 380 -11.09 16.60 12.22
CA GLY A 380 -11.92 17.23 11.19
C GLY A 380 -13.05 16.34 10.68
N GLU A 381 -14.10 16.93 10.12
CA GLU A 381 -15.28 16.20 9.60
C GLU A 381 -15.11 15.78 8.14
N GLU A 382 -14.46 16.64 7.34
CA GLU A 382 -14.34 16.45 5.90
C GLU A 382 -13.03 15.75 5.55
N SER A 383 -13.13 14.59 4.88
CA SER A 383 -11.96 13.73 4.62
C SER A 383 -10.90 14.43 3.76
N SER A 384 -11.30 15.27 2.79
CA SER A 384 -10.35 15.92 1.89
C SER A 384 -9.56 17.02 2.60
N ALA A 385 -10.20 17.76 3.52
CA ALA A 385 -9.56 18.73 4.39
C ALA A 385 -8.56 18.06 5.34
N VAL A 386 -8.92 16.92 5.95
CA VAL A 386 -8.01 16.15 6.82
C VAL A 386 -6.81 15.62 6.02
N GLU A 387 -7.03 15.12 4.81
CA GLU A 387 -5.97 14.72 3.88
C GLU A 387 -5.04 15.89 3.51
N SER A 388 -5.60 17.06 3.20
CA SER A 388 -4.85 18.29 2.88
C SER A 388 -4.00 18.74 4.08
N ALA A 389 -4.59 18.82 5.27
CA ALA A 389 -3.89 19.18 6.50
C ALA A 389 -2.76 18.20 6.83
N PHE A 390 -3.00 16.89 6.68
CA PHE A 390 -1.98 15.86 6.84
C PHE A 390 -0.82 16.04 5.86
N LYS A 391 -1.11 16.24 4.56
CA LYS A 391 -0.07 16.45 3.54
C LYS A 391 0.75 17.72 3.79
N LYS A 392 0.12 18.81 4.24
CA LYS A 392 0.81 20.03 4.68
C LYS A 392 1.74 19.76 5.86
N TYR A 393 1.30 18.99 6.85
CA TYR A 393 2.13 18.61 8.00
C TYR A 393 3.32 17.73 7.59
N LEU A 394 3.06 16.71 6.75
CA LEU A 394 4.09 15.84 6.22
C LEU A 394 5.15 16.62 5.43
N ASN A 395 4.73 17.60 4.62
CA ASN A 395 5.64 18.49 3.89
C ASN A 395 6.41 19.43 4.82
N GLY A 396 5.78 19.91 5.90
CA GLY A 396 6.46 20.67 6.95
C GLY A 396 7.59 19.86 7.61
N LEU A 397 7.33 18.60 7.95
CA LEU A 397 8.35 17.67 8.46
C LEU A 397 9.49 17.47 7.45
N LYS A 398 9.18 17.22 6.17
CA LYS A 398 10.19 17.06 5.11
C LYS A 398 11.11 18.28 5.00
N LYS A 399 10.54 19.49 4.98
CA LYS A 399 11.30 20.75 4.92
C LYS A 399 12.24 20.92 6.12
N VAL A 400 11.74 20.68 7.33
CA VAL A 400 12.50 20.87 8.57
C VAL A 400 13.60 19.82 8.73
N LEU A 401 13.32 18.58 8.35
CA LEU A 401 14.27 17.47 8.37
C LEU A 401 15.23 17.48 7.17
N LYS A 402 14.97 18.31 6.15
CA LYS A 402 15.71 18.39 4.89
C LYS A 402 15.81 17.03 4.18
N ILE A 403 14.66 16.37 4.04
CA ILE A 403 14.53 15.07 3.39
C ILE A 403 13.46 15.12 2.29
N ASP A 404 13.67 14.36 1.22
CA ASP A 404 12.70 14.25 0.11
C ASP A 404 11.82 12.99 0.20
N ILE A 405 12.25 12.02 1.02
CA ILE A 405 11.54 10.79 1.32
C ILE A 405 10.51 10.97 2.45
N GLU A 406 9.67 9.96 2.68
CA GLU A 406 8.73 9.98 3.80
C GLU A 406 9.47 10.12 5.16
N PRO A 407 9.11 11.13 5.99
CA PRO A 407 9.57 11.20 7.37
C PRO A 407 9.17 9.95 8.15
N MET A 408 9.96 9.57 9.15
CA MET A 408 9.60 8.43 9.99
C MET A 408 8.38 8.81 10.84
N ILE A 409 7.26 8.12 10.63
CA ILE A 409 5.98 8.40 11.29
C ILE A 409 5.22 7.12 11.61
N ASN A 410 4.48 7.14 12.71
CA ASN A 410 3.40 6.20 12.97
C ASN A 410 2.08 6.95 13.00
N ILE A 411 0.99 6.31 12.57
CA ILE A 411 -0.32 6.96 12.47
C ILE A 411 -1.42 6.04 12.97
N ILE A 412 -2.30 6.57 13.83
CA ILE A 412 -3.57 5.95 14.23
C ILE A 412 -4.71 6.79 13.65
N GLY A 413 -5.61 6.16 12.92
CA GLY A 413 -6.83 6.75 12.40
C GLY A 413 -8.07 6.23 13.12
N LEU A 414 -8.93 7.13 13.55
CA LEU A 414 -10.24 6.82 14.13
C LEU A 414 -11.34 7.63 13.41
N TYR A 415 -12.54 7.08 13.38
CA TYR A 415 -13.74 7.79 12.95
C TYR A 415 -14.82 7.69 14.03
N GLN A 416 -15.17 8.83 14.63
CA GLN A 416 -16.08 8.91 15.77
C GLN A 416 -16.99 10.14 15.63
N GLY A 417 -18.30 9.93 15.76
CA GLY A 417 -19.28 11.03 15.81
C GLY A 417 -19.15 12.02 14.64
N THR A 418 -19.01 11.51 13.42
CA THR A 418 -18.77 12.23 12.14
C THR A 418 -17.40 12.87 11.95
N LYS A 419 -16.48 12.72 12.90
CA LYS A 419 -15.12 13.28 12.83
C LYS A 419 -14.05 12.21 12.64
N PHE A 420 -13.10 12.53 11.76
CA PHE A 420 -11.81 11.86 11.68
C PHE A 420 -10.88 12.39 12.78
N HIS A 421 -10.20 11.46 13.44
CA HIS A 421 -9.12 11.76 14.37
C HIS A 421 -7.87 11.03 13.89
N LEU A 422 -6.83 11.78 13.55
CA LEU A 422 -5.56 11.24 13.09
C LEU A 422 -4.48 11.56 14.11
N LEU A 423 -4.04 10.56 14.87
CA LEU A 423 -2.90 10.70 15.75
C LEU A 423 -1.64 10.35 14.98
N ILE A 424 -0.71 11.30 14.93
CA ILE A 424 0.56 11.20 14.23
C ILE A 424 1.65 11.22 15.28
N PHE A 425 2.55 10.23 15.22
CA PHE A 425 3.73 10.15 16.06
C PHE A 425 4.95 10.36 15.17
N PRO A 426 5.51 11.59 15.13
CA PRO A 426 6.77 11.85 14.46
C PRO A 426 7.91 11.08 15.15
N ARG A 427 8.71 10.35 14.38
CA ARG A 427 9.80 9.49 14.87
C ARG A 427 11.14 10.00 14.38
N GLN A 428 12.20 9.69 15.13
CA GLN A 428 13.58 9.96 14.72
C GLN A 428 14.45 8.69 14.63
N LYS A 429 14.08 7.61 15.31
CA LYS A 429 14.77 6.31 15.23
C LYS A 429 13.80 5.15 15.02
N HIS A 430 14.27 4.14 14.27
CA HIS A 430 13.49 2.94 13.97
C HIS A 430 13.31 2.09 15.23
N ARG A 431 14.44 1.81 15.88
CA ARG A 431 14.57 1.01 17.10
C ARG A 431 15.44 1.79 18.10
N PRO A 432 15.19 1.64 19.41
CA PRO A 432 16.04 2.24 20.43
C PRO A 432 17.41 1.56 20.47
N ASP A 433 18.42 2.25 21.00
CA ASP A 433 19.80 1.77 21.12
C ASP A 433 19.86 0.46 21.91
N ALA A 434 18.96 0.28 22.88
CA ALA A 434 18.81 -0.97 23.64
C ALA A 434 18.55 -2.21 22.75
N PHE A 435 18.00 -2.05 21.55
CA PHE A 435 17.79 -3.15 20.61
C PHE A 435 19.09 -3.68 20.00
N PHE A 436 20.08 -2.79 19.83
CA PHE A 436 21.33 -3.08 19.15
C PHE A 436 22.48 -3.46 20.09
N LYS A 437 22.25 -3.41 21.42
CA LYS A 437 23.20 -3.95 22.40
C LYS A 437 23.36 -5.46 22.21
N GLU A 438 24.44 -6.00 22.77
CA GLU A 438 24.78 -7.41 22.70
C GLU A 438 24.43 -8.16 23.99
N GLY A 439 24.32 -9.49 23.91
CA GLY A 439 24.15 -10.38 25.06
C GLY A 439 22.94 -10.03 25.95
N GLU A 440 23.18 -9.98 27.27
CA GLU A 440 22.17 -9.69 28.29
C GLU A 440 21.71 -8.22 28.26
N ASP A 441 22.51 -7.29 27.73
CA ASP A 441 22.15 -5.89 27.68
C ASP A 441 21.14 -5.56 26.57
N ARG A 442 21.01 -6.45 25.58
CA ARG A 442 20.02 -6.32 24.52
C ARG A 442 18.59 -6.40 25.06
N MET A 443 17.74 -5.49 24.61
CA MET A 443 16.29 -5.56 24.77
C MET A 443 15.61 -5.63 23.41
N VAL A 444 14.87 -6.72 23.15
CA VAL A 444 14.18 -6.94 21.87
C VAL A 444 12.89 -6.12 21.82
N ILE A 445 13.04 -4.82 21.58
CA ILE A 445 11.94 -3.85 21.48
C ILE A 445 12.12 -3.08 20.17
N SER A 446 11.09 -3.10 19.33
CA SER A 446 11.11 -2.45 18.02
C SER A 446 9.82 -1.64 17.85
N PRO A 447 9.72 -0.43 18.44
CA PRO A 447 8.46 0.28 18.56
C PRO A 447 7.82 0.60 17.20
N GLY A 448 6.62 0.06 16.97
CA GLY A 448 5.70 0.47 15.92
C GLY A 448 4.56 1.32 16.49
N VAL A 449 3.51 1.53 15.70
CA VAL A 449 2.37 2.38 16.07
C VAL A 449 1.63 1.89 17.32
N ILE A 450 1.57 0.59 17.57
CA ILE A 450 0.93 0.04 18.77
C ILE A 450 1.74 0.39 20.02
N ASP A 451 3.07 0.26 19.94
CA ASP A 451 4.00 0.66 20.99
C ASP A 451 3.92 2.16 21.24
N MET A 452 3.93 2.98 20.18
CA MET A 452 3.73 4.43 20.29
C MET A 452 2.34 4.79 20.81
N GLY A 453 1.34 3.91 20.69
CA GLY A 453 0.03 4.06 21.31
C GLY A 453 0.01 3.80 22.82
N GLY A 454 1.12 3.32 23.41
CA GLY A 454 1.24 3.01 24.83
C GLY A 454 1.05 1.53 25.17
N LEU A 455 1.00 0.63 24.17
CA LEU A 455 1.06 -0.82 24.39
C LEU A 455 2.40 -1.34 23.88
N LEU A 456 3.41 -1.33 24.75
CA LEU A 456 4.78 -1.73 24.40
C LEU A 456 4.92 -3.25 24.42
N ILE A 457 5.34 -3.83 23.29
CA ILE A 457 5.36 -5.28 23.09
C ILE A 457 6.80 -5.77 23.07
N THR A 458 7.07 -6.84 23.83
CA THR A 458 8.34 -7.55 23.76
C THR A 458 8.11 -9.06 23.60
N PRO A 459 8.86 -9.74 22.72
CA PRO A 459 8.77 -11.17 22.55
C PRO A 459 9.63 -11.95 23.54
N MET A 460 10.36 -11.27 24.44
CA MET A 460 11.27 -11.87 25.40
C MET A 460 10.77 -11.65 26.82
N GLU A 461 10.55 -12.73 27.57
CA GLU A 461 10.07 -12.65 28.96
C GLU A 461 11.08 -11.90 29.85
N ARG A 462 12.38 -12.09 29.61
CA ARG A 462 13.46 -11.37 30.29
C ARG A 462 13.28 -9.85 30.15
N ASP A 463 13.04 -9.38 28.94
CA ASP A 463 12.92 -7.94 28.66
C ASP A 463 11.60 -7.41 29.21
N PHE A 464 10.52 -8.21 29.16
CA PHE A 464 9.26 -7.88 29.82
C PHE A 464 9.43 -7.64 31.31
N LYS A 465 10.27 -8.43 32.00
CA LYS A 465 10.58 -8.26 33.43
C LYS A 465 11.48 -7.05 33.70
N ARG A 466 12.44 -6.78 32.82
CA ARG A 466 13.43 -5.69 32.98
C ARG A 466 12.89 -4.29 32.66
N LEU A 467 11.89 -4.19 31.78
CA LEU A 467 11.30 -2.91 31.43
C LEU A 467 10.70 -2.24 32.68
N ASN A 468 11.18 -1.05 33.01
CA ASN A 468 10.66 -0.25 34.11
C ASN A 468 10.38 1.16 33.60
N GLN A 469 9.85 2.02 34.47
CA GLN A 469 9.50 3.39 34.13
C GLN A 469 10.64 4.13 33.41
N SER A 470 11.84 4.15 34.02
CA SER A 470 13.00 4.88 33.48
C SER A 470 13.42 4.37 32.10
N VAL A 471 13.42 3.05 31.90
CA VAL A 471 13.75 2.44 30.60
C VAL A 471 12.71 2.81 29.54
N VAL A 472 11.42 2.75 29.86
CA VAL A 472 10.33 3.09 28.92
C VAL A 472 10.36 4.56 28.53
N GLU A 473 10.52 5.46 29.51
CA GLU A 473 10.66 6.89 29.26
C GLU A 473 11.88 7.19 28.37
N SER A 474 13.01 6.51 28.62
CA SER A 474 14.21 6.64 27.79
C SER A 474 13.96 6.17 26.36
N ILE A 475 13.29 5.02 26.17
CA ILE A 475 12.97 4.49 24.84
C ILE A 475 12.11 5.49 24.07
N TYR A 476 11.05 6.02 24.68
CA TYR A 476 10.16 6.98 24.02
C TYR A 476 10.87 8.28 23.66
N LYS A 477 11.67 8.84 24.58
CA LYS A 477 12.49 10.02 24.30
C LYS A 477 13.45 9.79 23.13
N GLU A 478 14.04 8.60 23.06
CA GLU A 478 15.02 8.25 22.03
C GLU A 478 14.36 8.07 20.66
N VAL A 479 13.20 7.43 20.58
CA VAL A 479 12.57 7.10 19.30
C VAL A 479 11.62 8.18 18.76
N SER A 480 11.09 9.05 19.62
CA SER A 480 10.24 10.18 19.25
C SER A 480 11.07 11.31 18.67
N LEU A 481 10.55 12.01 17.66
CA LEU A 481 11.19 13.22 17.17
C LEU A 481 11.21 14.29 18.27
N GLU A 482 12.29 15.07 18.34
CA GLU A 482 12.41 16.18 19.28
C GLU A 482 11.29 17.23 19.10
N GLY A 483 10.74 17.70 20.23
CA GLY A 483 9.63 18.67 20.24
C GLY A 483 9.92 19.95 19.46
N ILE A 484 11.16 20.47 19.50
CA ILE A 484 11.54 21.67 18.74
C ILE A 484 11.43 21.47 17.22
N MET A 485 11.68 20.25 16.73
CA MET A 485 11.56 19.91 15.32
C MET A 485 10.10 19.77 14.92
N VAL A 486 9.27 19.22 15.80
CA VAL A 486 7.82 19.14 15.63
C VAL A 486 7.20 20.55 15.57
N GLU A 487 7.59 21.46 16.46
CA GLU A 487 7.16 22.87 16.46
C GLU A 487 7.54 23.57 15.16
N LYS A 488 8.79 23.45 14.72
CA LYS A 488 9.24 23.99 13.42
C LYS A 488 8.42 23.43 12.26
N ALA A 489 8.08 22.14 12.29
CA ALA A 489 7.29 21.50 11.23
C ALA A 489 5.86 22.06 11.20
N LEU A 490 5.23 22.30 12.35
CA LEU A 490 3.92 22.94 12.46
C LEU A 490 3.93 24.38 11.90
N VAL A 491 5.00 25.14 12.15
CA VAL A 491 5.20 26.47 11.56
C VAL A 491 5.37 26.39 10.04
N ALA A 492 6.11 25.39 9.54
CA ALA A 492 6.39 25.21 8.12
C ALA A 492 5.20 24.70 7.26
N MET A 493 4.06 24.39 7.89
CA MET A 493 2.86 23.88 7.21
C MET A 493 2.21 24.86 6.21
N GLY A 494 2.56 26.15 6.26
CA GLY A 494 1.80 27.23 5.62
C GLY A 494 0.69 27.66 6.54
#